data_AF-A0A1V4EFU5-F1
#
_entry.id   AF-A0A1V4EFU5-F1
#
_cell.length_a   1.000
_cell.length_b   1.000
_cell.length_c   1.000
_cell.angle_alpha   90.00
_cell.angle_beta   90.00
_cell.angle_gamma   90.00
#
_symmetry.space_group_name_H-M   'P 1'
#
loop_
_entity.id
_entity.type
_entity.pdbx_description
1 polymer ?
#
loop_
_entity_poly.entity_id
_entity_poly.type
_entity_poly.pdbx_seq_one_letter_code
_entity_poly.pdbx_strand_id
1 'polypeptide(L)'
;MLSSVAPSLGVVAVLSLPWLVPALVPVLRADAAADPAGVAAFAPRADGPFGTLGSLLTLGGIWNSHAVVPGQDMPALAAVRLALTLVAVAGFVRLGFVRRPAWWPGLAAAACAGVLIACAGAFAPGVPRALIGWWAGFGPLRDGQVYVAPFALAQAVGVAVAVTALRVAMPAPVAAAAVAVPVLVLPTFALGAFGRLGTAEYPEEWRRVQAVVNGDPAPGALLSLPWSAYRAFSWNGGRVVLDPATKMFARPVVWNDALVVGTGGGGRIRVAAESPRARRIGALLAGPAASPLTGPLTREGVRYVLAGGVDENTFLSRLPGATPVYRGRELLLVRL
;
A
#
# COMPACT_ATOMS: atom_id res chain seq x y z
N MET A 1 -32.44 17.20 -6.33
CA MET A 1 -31.02 16.79 -6.35
C MET A 1 -30.36 16.93 -4.98
N LEU A 2 -30.51 18.06 -4.25
CA LEU A 2 -29.93 18.24 -2.91
C LEU A 2 -30.49 17.28 -1.84
N SER A 3 -31.76 16.84 -1.97
CA SER A 3 -32.44 15.96 -1.00
C SER A 3 -31.86 14.55 -0.89
N SER A 4 -31.14 14.05 -1.90
CA SER A 4 -30.52 12.72 -1.88
C SER A 4 -29.00 12.73 -1.62
N VAL A 5 -28.38 13.91 -1.57
CA VAL A 5 -26.93 14.05 -1.32
C VAL A 5 -26.61 13.78 0.15
N ALA A 6 -27.37 14.39 1.07
CA ALA A 6 -27.19 14.19 2.51
C ALA A 6 -27.28 12.72 2.95
N PRO A 7 -28.30 11.93 2.56
CA PRO A 7 -28.34 10.50 2.93
C PRO A 7 -27.21 9.70 2.28
N SER A 8 -26.83 10.00 1.04
CA SER A 8 -25.71 9.30 0.37
C SER A 8 -24.38 9.57 1.07
N LEU A 9 -24.11 10.83 1.45
CA LEU A 9 -22.94 11.21 2.25
C LEU A 9 -22.97 10.55 3.63
N GLY A 10 -24.15 10.48 4.26
CA GLY A 10 -24.34 9.79 5.53
C GLY A 10 -23.98 8.31 5.43
N VAL A 11 -24.47 7.61 4.40
CA VAL A 11 -24.12 6.20 4.15
C VAL A 11 -22.62 6.04 3.90
N VAL A 12 -22.02 6.87 3.06
CA VAL A 12 -20.56 6.81 2.79
C VAL A 12 -19.77 7.07 4.07
N ALA A 13 -20.15 8.05 4.88
CA ALA A 13 -19.48 8.36 6.14
C ALA A 13 -19.58 7.19 7.12
N VAL A 14 -20.78 6.63 7.32
CA VAL A 14 -21.03 5.49 8.21
C VAL A 14 -20.23 4.27 7.77
N LEU A 15 -20.29 3.93 6.48
CA LEU A 15 -19.52 2.81 5.93
C LEU A 15 -18.02 3.08 6.03
N SER A 16 -17.58 4.34 5.98
CA SER A 16 -16.17 4.70 6.10
C SER A 16 -15.66 4.76 7.54
N LEU A 17 -16.51 4.71 8.57
CA LEU A 17 -16.11 4.84 9.98
C LEU A 17 -15.01 3.85 10.42
N PRO A 18 -15.01 2.57 10.02
CA PRO A 18 -13.94 1.63 10.41
C PRO A 18 -12.55 2.07 9.95
N TRP A 19 -12.45 2.92 8.93
CA TRP A 19 -11.20 3.50 8.44
C TRP A 19 -11.00 4.94 8.93
N LEU A 20 -12.05 5.76 8.97
CA LEU A 20 -11.98 7.15 9.39
C LEU A 20 -11.63 7.29 10.87
N VAL A 21 -12.21 6.47 11.75
CA VAL A 21 -11.94 6.54 13.19
C VAL A 21 -10.47 6.27 13.51
N PRO A 22 -9.84 5.14 13.11
CA PRO A 22 -8.43 4.91 13.39
C PRO A 22 -7.48 5.87 12.66
N ALA A 23 -7.89 6.47 11.54
CA ALA A 23 -7.08 7.47 10.84
C ALA A 23 -7.15 8.85 11.52
N LEU A 24 -8.34 9.29 11.96
CA LEU A 24 -8.56 10.61 12.53
C LEU A 24 -8.15 10.70 14.00
N VAL A 25 -8.36 9.65 14.80
CA VAL A 25 -8.05 9.70 16.24
C VAL A 25 -6.59 10.07 16.53
N PRO A 26 -5.57 9.46 15.87
CA PRO A 26 -4.17 9.87 16.06
C PRO A 26 -3.89 11.28 15.56
N VAL A 27 -4.52 11.69 14.45
CA VAL A 27 -4.36 13.03 13.88
C VAL A 27 -4.93 14.10 14.81
N LEU A 28 -6.11 13.87 15.38
CA LEU A 28 -6.78 14.76 16.34
C LEU A 28 -6.03 14.86 17.66
N ARG A 29 -5.27 13.83 18.04
CA ARG A 29 -4.39 13.83 19.23
C ARG A 29 -3.02 14.45 18.97
N ALA A 30 -2.76 14.95 17.76
CA ALA A 30 -1.44 15.40 17.31
C ALA A 30 -0.34 14.33 17.44
N ASP A 31 -0.73 13.05 17.47
CA ASP A 31 0.16 11.90 17.54
C ASP A 31 0.54 11.37 16.15
N ALA A 32 -0.23 11.74 15.12
CA ALA A 32 0.02 11.36 13.74
C ALA A 32 1.15 12.18 13.11
N ALA A 33 2.05 11.49 12.43
CA ALA A 33 3.03 12.10 11.54
C ALA A 33 2.86 11.51 10.13
N ALA A 34 2.97 12.35 9.11
CA ALA A 34 3.07 11.93 7.73
C ALA A 34 4.26 12.66 7.11
N ASP A 35 5.27 11.92 6.67
CA ASP A 35 6.47 12.52 6.10
C ASP A 35 6.23 12.92 4.62
N PRO A 36 6.39 14.21 4.25
CA PRO A 36 6.27 14.67 2.86
C PRO A 36 7.22 13.97 1.88
N ALA A 37 8.32 13.36 2.35
CA ALA A 37 9.19 12.51 1.52
C ALA A 37 8.42 11.34 0.89
N GLY A 38 7.32 10.90 1.52
CA GLY A 38 6.41 9.90 0.98
C GLY A 38 5.89 10.25 -0.42
N VAL A 39 5.66 11.53 -0.74
CA VAL A 39 5.21 11.95 -2.08
C VAL A 39 6.23 11.55 -3.15
N ALA A 40 7.52 11.69 -2.87
CA ALA A 40 8.56 11.26 -3.81
C ALA A 40 8.67 9.73 -3.86
N ALA A 41 8.56 9.07 -2.70
CA ALA A 41 8.69 7.62 -2.59
C ALA A 41 7.56 6.85 -3.30
N PHE A 42 6.35 7.40 -3.27
CA PHE A 42 5.13 6.78 -3.82
C PHE A 42 4.63 7.50 -5.08
N ALA A 43 5.44 8.37 -5.68
CA ALA A 43 5.07 9.08 -6.90
C ALA A 43 4.73 8.08 -8.02
N PRO A 44 3.62 8.30 -8.75
CA PRO A 44 3.33 7.50 -9.93
C PRO A 44 4.48 7.58 -10.93
N ARG A 45 4.80 6.46 -11.56
CA ARG A 45 5.88 6.38 -12.55
C ARG A 45 5.42 5.67 -13.81
N ALA A 46 6.14 5.89 -14.89
CA ALA A 46 5.90 5.18 -16.13
C ALA A 46 6.06 3.65 -15.91
N ASP A 47 5.03 2.89 -16.28
CA ASP A 47 5.08 1.44 -16.42
C ASP A 47 4.77 0.95 -17.85
N GLY A 48 4.58 1.91 -18.78
CA GLY A 48 4.43 1.70 -20.20
C GLY A 48 5.20 2.71 -21.06
N PRO A 49 5.17 2.58 -22.40
CA PRO A 49 5.95 3.41 -23.32
C PRO A 49 5.46 4.87 -23.42
N PHE A 50 4.31 5.21 -22.84
CA PHE A 50 3.67 6.53 -22.97
C PHE A 50 3.95 7.48 -21.79
N GLY A 51 5.03 7.21 -21.04
CA GLY A 51 5.40 7.98 -19.85
C GLY A 51 4.40 7.84 -18.70
N THR A 52 4.59 8.64 -17.65
CA THR A 52 3.77 8.57 -16.42
C THR A 52 2.31 8.93 -16.69
N LEU A 53 2.04 9.97 -17.50
CA LEU A 53 0.66 10.38 -17.82
C LEU A 53 -0.08 9.28 -18.59
N GLY A 54 0.55 8.72 -19.63
CA GLY A 54 -0.06 7.62 -20.37
C GLY A 54 -0.29 6.40 -19.49
N SER A 55 0.65 6.08 -18.60
CA SER A 55 0.50 4.99 -17.62
C SER A 55 -0.73 5.22 -16.74
N LEU A 56 -0.88 6.40 -16.14
CA LEU A 56 -2.05 6.77 -15.33
C LEU A 56 -3.37 6.67 -16.09
N LEU A 57 -3.41 7.17 -17.33
CA LEU A 57 -4.63 7.12 -18.17
C LEU A 57 -5.00 5.68 -18.55
N THR A 58 -4.01 4.82 -18.76
CA THR A 58 -4.23 3.39 -18.99
C THR A 58 -4.35 2.56 -17.71
N LEU A 59 -4.62 3.20 -16.57
CA LEU A 59 -4.83 2.59 -15.24
C LEU A 59 -3.60 1.87 -14.66
N GLY A 60 -2.41 2.20 -15.14
CA GLY A 60 -1.11 1.84 -14.55
C GLY A 60 -0.60 2.91 -13.59
N GLY A 61 0.69 3.19 -13.65
CA GLY A 61 1.35 4.20 -12.82
C GLY A 61 1.92 3.67 -11.50
N ILE A 62 2.11 2.35 -11.36
CA ILE A 62 2.48 1.72 -10.07
C ILE A 62 3.89 2.17 -9.64
N TRP A 63 3.98 2.81 -8.47
CA TRP A 63 5.25 3.30 -7.91
C TRP A 63 6.25 2.16 -7.62
N ASN A 64 5.79 1.00 -7.17
CA ASN A 64 6.64 -0.14 -6.83
C ASN A 64 7.00 -0.98 -8.07
N SER A 65 8.29 -1.01 -8.44
CA SER A 65 8.81 -1.80 -9.56
C SER A 65 8.59 -3.31 -9.43
N HIS A 66 8.58 -3.83 -8.21
CA HIS A 66 8.33 -5.25 -7.96
C HIS A 66 6.85 -5.63 -8.07
N ALA A 67 5.95 -4.64 -8.05
CA ALA A 67 4.51 -4.85 -8.23
C ALA A 67 4.06 -4.67 -9.70
N VAL A 68 4.96 -4.27 -10.60
CA VAL A 68 4.60 -4.16 -12.02
C VAL A 68 4.33 -5.52 -12.61
N VAL A 69 3.24 -5.56 -13.36
CA VAL A 69 2.75 -6.69 -14.10
C VAL A 69 3.66 -6.95 -15.31
N PRO A 70 4.20 -8.17 -15.51
CA PRO A 70 4.98 -8.48 -16.71
C PRO A 70 4.21 -8.15 -18.00
N GLY A 71 4.86 -7.48 -18.95
CA GLY A 71 4.21 -7.08 -20.20
C GLY A 71 3.39 -5.79 -20.14
N GLN A 72 3.37 -5.11 -18.99
CA GLN A 72 2.82 -3.75 -18.88
C GLN A 72 3.54 -2.75 -19.80
N ASP A 73 4.83 -2.98 -20.05
CA ASP A 73 5.72 -2.19 -20.89
C ASP A 73 5.68 -2.56 -22.38
N MET A 74 5.05 -3.68 -22.75
CA MET A 74 4.95 -4.12 -24.16
C MET A 74 4.18 -3.08 -25.00
N PRO A 75 4.78 -2.50 -26.05
CA PRO A 75 4.15 -1.42 -26.82
C PRO A 75 2.82 -1.80 -27.45
N ALA A 76 2.70 -3.02 -27.97
CA ALA A 76 1.46 -3.50 -28.56
C ALA A 76 0.32 -3.56 -27.54
N LEU A 77 0.54 -4.18 -26.37
CA LEU A 77 -0.47 -4.25 -25.31
C LEU A 77 -0.79 -2.87 -24.73
N ALA A 78 0.21 -2.01 -24.58
CA ALA A 78 0.02 -0.64 -24.14
C ALA A 78 -0.85 0.15 -25.14
N ALA A 79 -0.61 0.00 -26.44
CA ALA A 79 -1.42 0.64 -27.47
C ALA A 79 -2.88 0.17 -27.46
N VAL A 80 -3.13 -1.13 -27.23
CA VAL A 80 -4.50 -1.66 -27.09
C VAL A 80 -5.17 -1.11 -25.83
N ARG A 81 -4.45 -1.04 -24.69
CA ARG A 81 -4.97 -0.40 -23.46
C ARG A 81 -5.30 1.07 -23.67
N LEU A 82 -4.44 1.81 -24.38
CA LEU A 82 -4.69 3.21 -24.73
C LEU A 82 -5.94 3.35 -25.62
N ALA A 83 -6.07 2.52 -26.66
CA ALA A 83 -7.25 2.52 -27.52
C ALA A 83 -8.53 2.20 -26.72
N LEU A 84 -8.47 1.21 -25.82
CA LEU A 84 -9.57 0.88 -24.91
C LEU A 84 -9.94 2.06 -24.01
N THR A 85 -8.96 2.75 -23.42
CA THR A 85 -9.18 3.96 -22.63
C THR A 85 -9.86 5.05 -23.46
N LEU A 86 -9.43 5.29 -24.70
CA LEU A 86 -10.05 6.30 -25.58
C LEU A 86 -11.51 5.95 -25.91
N VAL A 87 -11.79 4.69 -26.26
CA VAL A 87 -13.14 4.19 -26.51
C VAL A 87 -14.01 4.33 -25.25
N ALA A 88 -13.46 3.98 -24.10
CA ALA A 88 -14.15 4.09 -22.82
C ALA A 88 -14.50 5.54 -22.48
N VAL A 89 -13.53 6.47 -22.57
CA VAL A 89 -13.77 7.90 -22.35
C VAL A 89 -14.81 8.44 -23.33
N ALA A 90 -14.72 8.08 -24.61
CA ALA A 90 -15.72 8.49 -25.61
C ALA A 90 -17.12 7.96 -25.29
N GLY A 91 -17.23 6.69 -24.87
CA GLY A 91 -18.50 6.09 -24.44
C GLY A 91 -19.09 6.77 -23.20
N PHE A 92 -18.26 7.08 -22.21
CA PHE A 92 -18.67 7.77 -20.99
C PHE A 92 -19.15 9.20 -21.28
N VAL A 93 -18.40 9.93 -22.13
CA VAL A 93 -18.76 11.28 -22.58
C VAL A 93 -20.05 11.26 -23.40
N ARG A 94 -20.20 10.29 -24.33
CA ARG A 94 -21.43 10.10 -25.11
C ARG A 94 -22.65 9.85 -24.23
N LEU A 95 -22.52 9.01 -23.19
CA LEU A 95 -23.60 8.81 -22.22
C LEU A 95 -24.00 10.13 -21.55
N GLY A 96 -23.00 10.95 -21.23
CA GLY A 96 -23.16 12.32 -20.76
C GLY A 96 -23.82 13.23 -21.79
N PHE A 97 -23.68 13.06 -23.10
CA PHE A 97 -24.38 13.93 -24.06
C PHE A 97 -25.81 13.47 -24.37
N VAL A 98 -26.02 12.15 -24.42
CA VAL A 98 -27.29 11.57 -24.90
C VAL A 98 -28.31 11.37 -23.77
N ARG A 99 -27.87 10.95 -22.57
CA ARG A 99 -28.78 10.59 -21.47
C ARG A 99 -28.58 11.39 -20.19
N ARG A 100 -27.35 11.89 -19.91
CA ARG A 100 -26.98 12.57 -18.65
C ARG A 100 -27.61 11.91 -17.39
N PRO A 101 -27.29 10.65 -17.05
CA PRO A 101 -27.78 10.08 -15.78
C PRO A 101 -27.45 10.98 -14.59
N ALA A 102 -28.30 11.01 -13.55
CA ALA A 102 -28.14 11.94 -12.43
C ALA A 102 -26.80 11.80 -11.68
N TRP A 103 -26.21 10.60 -11.66
CA TRP A 103 -24.90 10.31 -11.06
C TRP A 103 -23.71 10.69 -11.94
N TRP A 104 -23.92 10.94 -13.24
CA TRP A 104 -22.85 11.16 -14.22
C TRP A 104 -21.95 12.34 -13.86
N PRO A 105 -22.46 13.54 -13.48
CA PRO A 105 -21.60 14.67 -13.13
C PRO A 105 -20.71 14.38 -11.92
N GLY A 106 -21.22 13.65 -10.93
CA GLY A 106 -20.45 13.27 -9.74
C GLY A 106 -19.30 12.33 -10.08
N LEU A 107 -19.55 11.31 -10.91
CA LEU A 107 -18.51 10.39 -11.35
C LEU A 107 -17.48 11.08 -12.27
N ALA A 108 -17.93 11.97 -13.16
CA ALA A 108 -17.04 12.76 -14.00
C ALA A 108 -16.11 13.66 -13.16
N ALA A 109 -16.67 14.36 -12.17
CA ALA A 109 -15.89 15.19 -11.25
C ALA A 109 -14.90 14.36 -10.44
N ALA A 110 -15.32 13.22 -9.89
CA ALA A 110 -14.45 12.32 -9.12
C ALA A 110 -13.33 11.73 -9.97
N ALA A 111 -13.62 11.34 -11.22
CA ALA A 111 -12.63 10.84 -12.17
C ALA A 111 -11.59 11.91 -12.52
N CYS A 112 -12.03 13.12 -12.86
CA CYS A 112 -11.14 14.24 -13.15
C CYS A 112 -10.28 14.62 -11.94
N ALA A 113 -10.90 14.77 -10.77
CA ALA A 113 -10.18 15.08 -9.53
C ALA A 113 -9.14 14.00 -9.19
N GLY A 114 -9.52 12.73 -9.34
CA GLY A 114 -8.64 11.60 -9.10
C GLY A 114 -7.40 11.58 -10.00
N VAL A 115 -7.58 11.79 -11.31
CA VAL A 115 -6.48 11.91 -12.27
C VAL A 115 -5.61 13.14 -11.96
N LEU A 116 -6.20 14.28 -11.59
CA LEU A 116 -5.45 15.48 -11.21
C LEU A 116 -4.61 15.27 -9.95
N ILE A 117 -5.13 14.56 -8.93
CA ILE A 117 -4.38 14.20 -7.72
C ILE A 117 -3.19 13.30 -8.08
N ALA A 118 -3.41 12.28 -8.92
CA ALA A 118 -2.35 11.40 -9.39
C ALA A 118 -1.25 12.18 -10.16
N CYS A 119 -1.67 13.06 -11.07
CA CYS A 119 -0.77 13.94 -11.81
C CYS A 119 -0.02 14.91 -10.90
N ALA A 120 -0.66 15.46 -9.85
CA ALA A 120 0.02 16.33 -8.90
C ALA A 120 1.18 15.61 -8.18
N GLY A 121 1.00 14.34 -7.81
CA GLY A 121 2.07 13.52 -7.24
C GLY A 121 3.28 13.34 -8.17
N ALA A 122 3.05 13.26 -9.49
CA ALA A 122 4.11 13.05 -10.48
C ALA A 122 4.75 14.36 -11.00
N PHE A 123 3.94 15.38 -11.30
CA PHE A 123 4.36 16.58 -12.05
C PHE A 123 4.39 17.85 -11.21
N ALA A 124 3.67 17.90 -10.09
CA ALA A 124 3.63 19.05 -9.19
C ALA A 124 3.78 18.62 -7.72
N PRO A 125 4.79 17.83 -7.35
CA PRO A 125 4.84 17.15 -6.06
C PRO A 125 4.98 18.13 -4.87
N GLY A 126 5.30 19.40 -5.12
CA GLY A 126 5.26 20.45 -4.09
C GLY A 126 3.86 20.66 -3.50
N VAL A 127 2.79 20.47 -4.28
CA VAL A 127 1.40 20.65 -3.81
C VAL A 127 1.03 19.62 -2.74
N PRO A 128 1.09 18.30 -2.98
CA PRO A 128 0.78 17.32 -1.93
C PRO A 128 1.78 17.39 -0.77
N ARG A 129 3.06 17.74 -1.00
CA ARG A 129 4.03 17.94 0.09
C ARG A 129 3.63 19.09 1.02
N ALA A 130 3.20 20.22 0.46
CA ALA A 130 2.76 21.36 1.24
C ALA A 130 1.51 21.02 2.06
N LEU A 131 0.55 20.31 1.47
CA LEU A 131 -0.65 19.85 2.19
C LEU A 131 -0.31 18.90 3.34
N ILE A 132 0.56 17.91 3.11
CA ILE A 132 1.02 16.97 4.14
C ILE A 132 1.78 17.70 5.26
N GLY A 133 2.64 18.65 4.89
CA GLY A 133 3.37 19.48 5.86
C GLY A 133 2.46 20.39 6.68
N TRP A 134 1.35 20.86 6.10
CA TRP A 134 0.34 21.65 6.81
C TRP A 134 -0.49 20.80 7.77
N TRP A 135 -0.92 19.61 7.34
CA TRP A 135 -1.70 18.70 8.18
C TRP A 135 -1.46 17.24 7.79
N ALA A 136 -1.05 16.42 8.77
CA ALA A 136 -0.73 15.00 8.56
C ALA A 136 -1.92 14.18 8.01
N GLY A 137 -3.16 14.66 8.16
CA GLY A 137 -4.35 14.03 7.57
C GLY A 137 -4.37 14.05 6.04
N PHE A 138 -3.53 14.86 5.37
CA PHE A 138 -3.29 14.76 3.92
C PHE A 138 -2.29 13.67 3.54
N GLY A 139 -1.74 12.92 4.51
CA GLY A 139 -0.85 11.79 4.29
C GLY A 139 -1.27 10.85 3.15
N PRO A 140 -2.55 10.49 2.98
CA PRO A 140 -3.02 9.66 1.87
C PRO A 140 -2.71 10.21 0.48
N LEU A 141 -2.60 11.54 0.31
CA LEU A 141 -2.26 12.17 -0.98
C LEU A 141 -0.86 11.81 -1.49
N ARG A 142 0.00 11.22 -0.65
CA ARG A 142 1.33 10.77 -1.04
C ARG A 142 1.31 9.66 -2.09
N ASP A 143 0.31 8.79 -2.04
CA ASP A 143 0.10 7.73 -3.02
C ASP A 143 -1.01 8.16 -3.99
N GLY A 144 -0.63 9.04 -4.93
CA GLY A 144 -1.60 9.66 -5.84
C GLY A 144 -2.28 8.67 -6.80
N GLN A 145 -1.62 7.52 -7.09
CA GLN A 145 -2.09 6.56 -8.09
C GLN A 145 -3.45 5.95 -7.70
N VAL A 146 -3.68 5.69 -6.41
CA VAL A 146 -4.92 5.06 -5.94
C VAL A 146 -6.17 5.90 -6.24
N TYR A 147 -5.99 7.21 -6.41
CA TYR A 147 -7.07 8.15 -6.72
C TYR A 147 -7.56 8.04 -8.18
N VAL A 148 -6.92 7.24 -9.04
CA VAL A 148 -7.42 6.94 -10.40
C VAL A 148 -8.65 6.00 -10.35
N ALA A 149 -8.99 5.40 -9.21
CA ALA A 149 -10.11 4.45 -9.08
C ALA A 149 -11.46 4.95 -9.65
N PRO A 150 -11.92 6.20 -9.43
CA PRO A 150 -13.15 6.70 -10.04
C PRO A 150 -13.04 6.82 -11.58
N PHE A 151 -11.85 7.10 -12.11
CA PHE A 151 -11.62 7.09 -13.56
C PHE A 151 -11.71 5.68 -14.14
N ALA A 152 -11.22 4.65 -13.43
CA ALA A 152 -11.42 3.25 -13.82
C ALA A 152 -12.93 2.90 -13.88
N LEU A 153 -13.72 3.36 -12.92
CA LEU A 153 -15.18 3.17 -12.94
C LEU A 153 -15.85 3.90 -14.11
N ALA A 154 -15.42 5.13 -14.42
CA ALA A 154 -15.88 5.86 -15.60
C ALA A 154 -15.52 5.11 -16.90
N GLN A 155 -14.32 4.53 -16.99
CA GLN A 155 -13.93 3.69 -18.12
C GLN A 155 -14.83 2.46 -18.24
N ALA A 156 -15.12 1.75 -17.15
CA ALA A 156 -15.99 0.57 -17.19
C ALA A 156 -17.41 0.89 -17.73
N VAL A 157 -17.99 2.00 -17.28
CA VAL A 157 -19.27 2.51 -17.81
C VAL A 157 -19.15 2.84 -19.30
N GLY A 158 -18.07 3.50 -19.68
CA GLY A 158 -17.79 3.86 -21.07
C GLY A 158 -17.65 2.66 -22.01
N VAL A 159 -16.95 1.62 -21.57
CA VAL A 159 -16.85 0.34 -22.28
C VAL A 159 -18.24 -0.29 -22.43
N ALA A 160 -19.07 -0.28 -21.38
CA ALA A 160 -20.43 -0.82 -21.48
C ALA A 160 -21.27 -0.09 -22.54
N VAL A 161 -21.13 1.24 -22.65
CA VAL A 161 -21.79 2.04 -23.70
C VAL A 161 -21.27 1.66 -25.09
N ALA A 162 -19.95 1.52 -25.25
CA ALA A 162 -19.33 1.14 -26.51
C ALA A 162 -19.75 -0.26 -26.97
N VAL A 163 -19.74 -1.24 -26.07
CA VAL A 163 -20.20 -2.63 -26.34
C VAL A 163 -21.68 -2.66 -26.68
N THR A 164 -22.51 -1.85 -26.00
CA THR A 164 -23.95 -1.76 -26.31
C THR A 164 -24.18 -1.22 -27.72
N ALA A 165 -23.42 -0.21 -28.14
CA ALA A 165 -23.46 0.30 -29.51
C ALA A 165 -22.97 -0.75 -30.53
N LEU A 166 -21.88 -1.46 -30.19
CA LEU A 166 -21.32 -2.52 -31.03
C LEU A 166 -22.31 -3.67 -31.24
N ARG A 167 -23.08 -4.05 -30.22
CA ARG A 167 -24.12 -5.09 -30.30
C ARG A 167 -25.22 -4.75 -31.32
N VAL A 168 -25.50 -3.47 -31.53
CA VAL A 168 -26.49 -3.02 -32.53
C VAL A 168 -25.90 -3.05 -33.94
N ALA A 169 -24.60 -2.76 -34.07
CA ALA A 169 -23.93 -2.65 -35.35
C ALA A 169 -23.30 -3.96 -35.87
N MET A 170 -23.03 -4.92 -34.98
CA MET A 170 -22.24 -6.12 -35.29
C MET A 170 -22.90 -7.41 -34.77
N PRO A 171 -22.54 -8.58 -35.32
CA PRO A 171 -23.02 -9.87 -34.81
C PRO A 171 -22.71 -10.08 -33.33
N ALA A 172 -23.59 -10.80 -32.62
CA ALA A 172 -23.48 -11.05 -31.18
C ALA A 172 -22.11 -11.61 -30.73
N PRO A 173 -21.43 -12.52 -31.47
CA PRO A 173 -20.11 -13.00 -31.09
C PRO A 173 -19.05 -11.90 -31.03
N VAL A 174 -19.11 -10.91 -31.92
CA VAL A 174 -18.16 -9.78 -31.95
C VAL A 174 -18.36 -8.88 -30.73
N ALA A 175 -19.61 -8.57 -30.41
CA ALA A 175 -19.94 -7.80 -29.22
C ALA A 175 -19.57 -8.54 -27.92
N ALA A 176 -19.76 -9.87 -27.89
CA ALA A 176 -19.33 -10.71 -26.77
C ALA A 176 -17.80 -10.72 -26.61
N ALA A 177 -17.06 -10.82 -27.72
CA ALA A 177 -15.59 -10.75 -27.69
C ALA A 177 -15.08 -9.40 -27.17
N ALA A 178 -15.76 -8.30 -27.50
CA ALA A 178 -15.39 -6.96 -27.02
C ALA A 178 -15.47 -6.83 -25.48
N VAL A 179 -16.40 -7.54 -24.83
CA VAL A 179 -16.50 -7.59 -23.35
C VAL A 179 -15.26 -8.23 -22.72
N ALA A 180 -14.61 -9.17 -23.42
CA ALA A 180 -13.42 -9.84 -22.92
C ALA A 180 -12.14 -9.00 -23.08
N VAL A 181 -12.11 -8.00 -23.97
CA VAL A 181 -10.91 -7.22 -24.29
C VAL A 181 -10.23 -6.61 -23.05
N PRO A 182 -10.91 -5.94 -22.09
CA PRO A 182 -10.26 -5.41 -20.88
C PRO A 182 -9.51 -6.46 -20.05
N VAL A 183 -10.01 -7.70 -20.04
CA VAL A 183 -9.37 -8.82 -19.34
C VAL A 183 -8.19 -9.35 -20.16
N LEU A 184 -8.35 -9.48 -21.47
CA LEU A 184 -7.32 -10.01 -22.38
C LEU A 184 -6.10 -9.10 -22.52
N VAL A 185 -6.25 -7.79 -22.33
CA VAL A 185 -5.12 -6.83 -22.34
C VAL A 185 -4.40 -6.71 -20.99
N LEU A 186 -4.88 -7.46 -20.00
CA LEU A 186 -4.27 -7.68 -18.68
C LEU A 186 -4.08 -9.21 -18.43
N PRO A 187 -3.55 -9.98 -19.40
CA PRO A 187 -3.65 -11.44 -19.40
C PRO A 187 -2.92 -12.08 -18.21
N THR A 188 -1.91 -11.39 -17.70
CA THR A 188 -1.20 -11.67 -16.46
C THR A 188 -2.12 -11.80 -15.26
N PHE A 189 -3.08 -10.90 -15.03
CA PHE A 189 -3.91 -10.96 -13.82
C PHE A 189 -4.81 -12.20 -13.80
N ALA A 190 -5.32 -12.63 -14.97
CA ALA A 190 -6.18 -13.81 -15.10
C ALA A 190 -5.46 -15.13 -14.78
N LEU A 191 -4.12 -15.17 -14.85
CA LEU A 191 -3.29 -16.35 -14.60
C LEU A 191 -2.36 -16.17 -13.38
N GLY A 192 -2.75 -15.36 -12.39
CA GLY A 192 -1.95 -15.17 -11.19
C GLY A 192 -0.59 -14.50 -11.46
N ALA A 193 -0.55 -13.55 -12.39
CA ALA A 193 0.66 -12.93 -12.94
C ALA A 193 1.67 -13.95 -13.50
N PHE A 194 1.18 -14.95 -14.26
CA PHE A 194 1.97 -16.09 -14.74
C PHE A 194 2.60 -16.90 -13.58
N GLY A 195 1.81 -17.20 -12.55
CA GLY A 195 2.27 -17.96 -11.38
C GLY A 195 3.12 -17.15 -10.38
N ARG A 196 3.28 -15.83 -10.56
CA ARG A 196 3.90 -14.95 -9.55
C ARG A 196 3.07 -14.79 -8.28
N LEU A 197 1.74 -14.84 -8.40
CA LEU A 197 0.82 -14.77 -7.28
C LEU A 197 0.64 -16.17 -6.70
N GLY A 198 1.35 -16.45 -5.61
CA GLY A 198 1.27 -17.67 -4.84
C GLY A 198 1.43 -17.38 -3.34
N THR A 199 0.98 -18.30 -2.50
CA THR A 199 1.23 -18.24 -1.06
C THR A 199 2.69 -18.60 -0.78
N ALA A 200 3.26 -17.98 0.25
CA ALA A 200 4.51 -18.46 0.84
C ALA A 200 4.15 -19.08 2.20
N GLU A 201 4.68 -20.27 2.47
CA GLU A 201 4.49 -20.91 3.76
C GLU A 201 5.52 -20.38 4.75
N TYR A 202 5.05 -19.93 5.92
CA TYR A 202 5.94 -19.56 7.00
C TYR A 202 6.60 -20.82 7.59
N PRO A 203 7.92 -20.78 7.85
CA PRO A 203 8.60 -21.85 8.57
C PRO A 203 7.91 -22.18 9.89
N GLU A 204 8.01 -23.44 10.31
CA GLU A 204 7.34 -23.92 11.54
C GLU A 204 7.77 -23.12 12.79
N GLU A 205 9.02 -22.65 12.83
CA GLU A 205 9.51 -21.81 13.94
C GLU A 205 8.68 -20.53 14.15
N TRP A 206 8.18 -19.90 13.09
CA TRP A 206 7.30 -18.73 13.22
C TRP A 206 6.00 -19.10 13.93
N ARG A 207 5.41 -20.26 13.58
CA ARG A 207 4.19 -20.77 14.24
C ARG A 207 4.43 -21.14 15.71
N ARG A 208 5.58 -21.72 16.03
CA ARG A 208 5.96 -22.03 17.43
C ARG A 208 6.15 -20.76 18.25
N VAL A 209 6.88 -19.77 17.73
CA VAL A 209 7.07 -18.47 18.38
C VAL A 209 5.72 -17.76 18.58
N GLN A 210 4.86 -17.77 17.56
CA GLN A 210 3.50 -17.25 17.65
C GLN A 210 2.70 -17.91 18.78
N ALA A 211 2.73 -19.24 18.90
CA ALA A 211 2.03 -19.96 19.96
C ALA A 211 2.56 -19.57 21.35
N VAL A 212 3.88 -19.47 21.54
CA VAL A 212 4.49 -19.03 22.81
C VAL A 212 4.06 -17.62 23.19
N VAL A 213 4.15 -16.68 22.24
CA VAL A 213 3.85 -15.26 22.49
C VAL A 213 2.35 -15.01 22.69
N ASN A 214 1.49 -15.68 21.93
CA ASN A 214 0.04 -15.53 22.03
C ASN A 214 -0.54 -16.30 23.23
N GLY A 215 0.13 -17.36 23.69
CA GLY A 215 -0.28 -18.13 24.86
C GLY A 215 0.06 -17.49 26.20
N ASP A 216 0.93 -16.47 26.24
CA ASP A 216 1.27 -15.75 27.46
C ASP A 216 0.20 -14.69 27.80
N PRO A 217 -0.58 -14.86 28.90
CA PRO A 217 -1.64 -13.93 29.26
C PRO A 217 -1.10 -12.59 29.80
N ALA A 218 0.19 -12.51 30.16
CA ALA A 218 0.76 -11.28 30.71
C ALA A 218 0.81 -10.16 29.65
N PRO A 219 0.46 -8.91 30.04
CA PRO A 219 0.43 -7.78 29.14
C PRO A 219 1.84 -7.41 28.64
N GLY A 220 1.89 -6.67 27.54
CA GLY A 220 3.13 -6.14 26.99
C GLY A 220 3.31 -6.47 25.50
N ALA A 221 4.05 -5.63 24.81
CA ALA A 221 4.24 -5.72 23.37
C ALA A 221 5.39 -6.66 23.00
N LEU A 222 5.35 -7.12 21.75
CA LEU A 222 6.47 -7.77 21.07
C LEU A 222 7.26 -6.72 20.30
N LEU A 223 8.57 -6.61 20.52
CA LEU A 223 9.48 -5.83 19.69
C LEU A 223 10.03 -6.71 18.58
N SER A 224 9.86 -6.33 17.30
CA SER A 224 10.43 -7.04 16.15
C SER A 224 11.77 -6.45 15.72
N LEU A 225 12.77 -7.31 15.55
CA LEU A 225 14.12 -6.99 15.11
C LEU A 225 14.57 -7.91 13.95
N PRO A 226 15.50 -7.44 13.08
CA PRO A 226 16.19 -6.15 13.09
C PRO A 226 15.25 -4.97 12.80
N TRP A 227 15.68 -3.76 13.18
CA TRP A 227 14.86 -2.54 13.17
C TRP A 227 14.56 -2.03 11.75
N SER A 228 13.72 -2.76 11.01
CA SER A 228 13.34 -2.52 9.61
C SER A 228 11.85 -2.79 9.40
N ALA A 229 11.23 -2.03 8.50
CA ALA A 229 9.83 -2.23 8.10
C ALA A 229 9.63 -3.51 7.29
N TYR A 230 10.60 -3.81 6.42
CA TYR A 230 10.54 -4.90 5.47
C TYR A 230 11.71 -5.85 5.66
N ARG A 231 11.47 -7.11 5.31
CA ARG A 231 12.38 -8.24 5.46
C ARG A 231 12.49 -8.97 4.14
N ALA A 232 13.66 -9.53 3.87
CA ALA A 232 13.86 -10.49 2.79
C ALA A 232 14.40 -11.77 3.43
N PHE A 233 13.66 -12.87 3.29
CA PHE A 233 14.02 -14.15 3.90
C PHE A 233 14.46 -15.15 2.84
N SER A 234 15.34 -16.09 3.19
CA SER A 234 15.75 -17.12 2.23
C SER A 234 14.59 -18.05 1.84
N TRP A 235 13.72 -18.39 2.79
CA TRP A 235 12.56 -19.28 2.57
C TRP A 235 11.50 -18.70 1.63
N ASN A 236 11.45 -17.38 1.41
CA ASN A 236 10.55 -16.77 0.42
C ASN A 236 11.24 -16.44 -0.90
N GLY A 237 12.47 -16.92 -1.11
CA GLY A 237 13.28 -16.63 -2.30
C GLY A 237 13.85 -15.20 -2.30
N GLY A 238 14.09 -14.61 -1.13
CA GLY A 238 14.65 -13.25 -0.99
C GLY A 238 13.66 -12.14 -1.37
N ARG A 239 12.37 -12.44 -1.45
CA ARG A 239 11.34 -11.44 -1.76
C ARG A 239 11.15 -10.51 -0.56
N VAL A 240 11.11 -9.22 -0.84
CA VAL A 240 10.84 -8.19 0.16
C VAL A 240 9.38 -8.30 0.61
N VAL A 241 9.17 -8.54 1.90
CA VAL A 241 7.85 -8.64 2.54
C VAL A 241 7.80 -7.70 3.74
N LEU A 242 6.61 -7.19 4.06
CA LEU A 242 6.39 -6.53 5.35
C LEU A 242 6.80 -7.49 6.47
N ASP A 243 7.42 -6.99 7.54
CA ASP A 243 7.83 -7.84 8.67
C ASP A 243 6.63 -8.70 9.14
N PRO A 244 6.71 -10.05 9.04
CA PRO A 244 5.61 -10.94 9.37
C PRO A 244 5.08 -10.75 10.79
N ALA A 245 5.93 -10.30 11.73
CA ALA A 245 5.53 -10.06 13.10
C ALA A 245 4.33 -9.08 13.19
N THR A 246 4.27 -8.09 12.31
CA THR A 246 3.22 -7.07 12.31
C THR A 246 1.80 -7.61 12.07
N LYS A 247 1.68 -8.81 11.48
CA LYS A 247 0.40 -9.45 11.16
C LYS A 247 0.19 -10.80 11.83
N MET A 248 1.25 -11.39 12.40
CA MET A 248 1.20 -12.76 12.91
C MET A 248 0.84 -12.85 14.41
N PHE A 249 1.12 -11.83 15.22
CA PHE A 249 0.92 -11.92 16.66
C PHE A 249 -0.39 -11.24 17.12
N ALA A 250 -1.03 -11.82 18.13
CA ALA A 250 -2.27 -11.28 18.71
C ALA A 250 -2.00 -10.08 19.64
N ARG A 251 -0.80 -10.03 20.23
CA ARG A 251 -0.36 -8.89 21.06
C ARG A 251 0.18 -7.75 20.19
N PRO A 252 0.16 -6.50 20.68
CA PRO A 252 0.73 -5.37 19.96
C PRO A 252 2.19 -5.61 19.59
N VAL A 253 2.54 -5.31 18.34
CA VAL A 253 3.91 -5.42 17.84
C VAL A 253 4.50 -4.02 17.63
N VAL A 254 5.63 -3.76 18.26
CA VAL A 254 6.46 -2.58 17.99
C VAL A 254 7.50 -2.97 16.96
N TRP A 255 7.56 -2.24 15.87
CA TRP A 255 8.46 -2.44 14.75
C TRP A 255 8.86 -1.08 14.19
N ASN A 256 9.86 -1.06 13.31
CA ASN A 256 10.23 0.16 12.61
C ASN A 256 9.26 0.41 11.45
N ASP A 257 8.32 1.32 11.60
CA ASP A 257 7.37 1.72 10.56
C ASP A 257 7.92 2.78 9.60
N ALA A 258 9.20 3.18 9.74
CA ALA A 258 9.87 3.98 8.73
C ALA A 258 10.15 3.15 7.47
N LEU A 259 9.86 3.71 6.30
CA LEU A 259 10.06 3.04 5.02
C LEU A 259 11.34 3.54 4.34
N VAL A 260 12.05 2.62 3.69
CA VAL A 260 13.14 2.97 2.77
C VAL A 260 12.79 2.43 1.39
N VAL A 261 12.61 3.34 0.43
CA VAL A 261 12.27 3.01 -0.96
C VAL A 261 13.48 3.23 -1.85
N GLY A 262 13.86 2.20 -2.62
CA GLY A 262 14.88 2.34 -3.65
C GLY A 262 14.37 3.16 -4.82
N THR A 263 15.18 4.09 -5.32
CA THR A 263 14.85 4.89 -6.51
C THR A 263 15.61 4.39 -7.72
N GLY A 264 15.15 4.76 -8.92
CA GLY A 264 15.95 4.61 -10.13
C GLY A 264 17.34 5.25 -9.95
N GLY A 265 18.39 4.59 -10.46
CA GLY A 265 19.77 5.06 -10.34
C GLY A 265 20.48 4.70 -9.02
N GLY A 266 19.91 3.82 -8.18
CA GLY A 266 20.58 3.32 -6.97
C GLY A 266 20.42 4.20 -5.72
N GLY A 267 19.66 5.29 -5.82
CA GLY A 267 19.30 6.13 -4.69
C GLY A 267 18.30 5.48 -3.73
N ARG A 268 18.10 6.08 -2.56
CA ARG A 268 17.13 5.63 -1.55
C ARG A 268 16.42 6.84 -0.95
N ILE A 269 15.10 6.75 -0.83
CA ILE A 269 14.27 7.71 -0.11
C ILE A 269 13.86 7.08 1.21
N ARG A 270 14.15 7.75 2.32
CA ARG A 270 13.64 7.37 3.64
C ARG A 270 12.40 8.19 3.95
N VAL A 271 11.32 7.51 4.30
CA VAL A 271 10.09 8.07 4.84
C VAL A 271 10.09 7.77 6.33
N ALA A 272 9.98 8.80 7.17
CA ALA A 272 10.06 8.69 8.61
C ALA A 272 8.95 7.83 9.22
N ALA A 273 9.24 7.29 10.41
CA ALA A 273 8.31 6.53 11.24
C ALA A 273 7.13 7.41 11.69
N GLU A 274 5.90 6.91 11.50
CA GLU A 274 4.66 7.61 11.84
C GLU A 274 4.31 7.44 13.32
N SER A 275 4.60 6.27 13.89
CA SER A 275 4.34 5.91 15.28
C SER A 275 5.28 6.63 16.27
N PRO A 276 4.74 7.40 17.24
CA PRO A 276 5.54 7.99 18.32
C PRO A 276 6.33 6.94 19.11
N ARG A 277 5.73 5.77 19.35
CA ARG A 277 6.37 4.67 20.08
C ARG A 277 7.53 4.06 19.28
N ALA A 278 7.36 3.91 17.96
CA ALA A 278 8.44 3.47 17.09
C ALA A 278 9.59 4.49 17.08
N ARG A 279 9.31 5.80 17.02
CA ARG A 279 10.36 6.82 17.10
C ARG A 279 11.16 6.76 18.41
N ARG A 280 10.50 6.61 19.56
CA ARG A 280 11.17 6.48 20.87
C ARG A 280 12.02 5.22 20.96
N ILE A 281 11.47 4.06 20.61
CA ILE A 281 12.21 2.79 20.62
C ILE A 281 13.36 2.82 19.60
N GLY A 282 13.15 3.41 18.42
CA GLY A 282 14.21 3.59 17.43
C GLY A 282 15.38 4.42 17.97
N ALA A 283 15.11 5.49 18.72
CA ALA A 283 16.15 6.28 19.37
C ALA A 283 16.91 5.49 20.45
N LEU A 284 16.22 4.64 21.22
CA LEU A 284 16.85 3.74 22.19
C LEU A 284 17.79 2.74 21.49
N LEU A 285 17.33 2.13 20.39
CA LEU A 285 18.10 1.14 19.63
C LEU A 285 19.33 1.74 18.94
N ALA A 286 19.24 3.00 18.50
CA ALA A 286 20.33 3.77 17.89
C ALA A 286 21.36 4.29 18.90
N GLY A 287 21.08 4.20 20.21
CA GLY A 287 22.03 4.54 21.27
C GLY A 287 23.27 3.63 21.28
N PRO A 288 24.28 3.96 22.11
CA PRO A 288 25.55 3.23 22.17
C PRO A 288 25.36 1.71 22.34
N ALA A 289 26.19 0.92 21.65
CA ALA A 289 26.10 -0.54 21.69
C ALA A 289 26.24 -1.11 23.11
N ALA A 290 27.00 -0.46 23.99
CA ALA A 290 27.19 -0.88 25.37
C ALA A 290 26.02 -0.53 26.32
N SER A 291 25.05 0.29 25.89
CA SER A 291 23.95 0.71 26.75
C SER A 291 22.94 -0.42 26.95
N PRO A 292 22.57 -0.77 28.20
CA PRO A 292 21.59 -1.81 28.48
C PRO A 292 20.18 -1.37 28.06
N LEU A 293 19.47 -2.23 27.34
CA LEU A 293 18.16 -1.97 26.75
C LEU A 293 16.99 -2.55 27.55
N THR A 294 17.20 -3.54 28.42
CA THR A 294 16.09 -4.22 29.16
C THR A 294 15.20 -3.22 29.91
N GLY A 295 15.79 -2.37 30.75
CA GLY A 295 15.04 -1.38 31.54
C GLY A 295 14.31 -0.34 30.68
N PRO A 296 14.97 0.33 29.71
CA PRO A 296 14.30 1.22 28.78
C PRO A 296 13.16 0.57 27.98
N LEU A 297 13.35 -0.65 27.46
CA LEU A 297 12.33 -1.36 26.69
C LEU A 297 11.13 -1.79 27.56
N THR A 298 11.40 -2.25 28.79
CA THR A 298 10.35 -2.59 29.77
C THR A 298 9.50 -1.37 30.12
N ARG A 299 10.11 -0.18 30.27
CA ARG A 299 9.40 1.08 30.48
C ARG A 299 8.53 1.50 29.29
N GLU A 300 8.94 1.17 28.07
CA GLU A 300 8.10 1.30 26.88
C GLU A 300 7.06 0.16 26.75
N GLY A 301 6.90 -0.69 27.76
CA GLY A 301 5.92 -1.78 27.79
C GLY A 301 6.24 -2.93 26.83
N VAL A 302 7.52 -3.13 26.49
CA VAL A 302 7.98 -4.30 25.74
C VAL A 302 8.17 -5.47 26.71
N ARG A 303 7.62 -6.62 26.34
CA ARG A 303 7.75 -7.87 27.10
C ARG A 303 8.57 -8.92 26.37
N TYR A 304 8.43 -8.95 25.06
CA TYR A 304 9.16 -9.88 24.21
C TYR A 304 9.98 -9.12 23.19
N VAL A 305 11.15 -9.65 22.87
CA VAL A 305 11.94 -9.22 21.73
C VAL A 305 12.12 -10.41 20.80
N LEU A 306 11.57 -10.30 19.59
CA LEU A 306 11.79 -11.24 18.50
C LEU A 306 12.92 -10.71 17.64
N ALA A 307 14.04 -11.41 17.61
CA ALA A 307 15.18 -11.04 16.80
C ALA A 307 15.45 -12.11 15.75
N GLY A 308 15.79 -11.70 14.53
CA GLY A 308 16.20 -12.63 13.48
C GLY A 308 17.51 -12.22 12.81
N GLY A 309 18.37 -13.20 12.54
CA GLY A 309 19.67 -12.98 11.89
C GLY A 309 20.64 -12.08 12.67
N VAL A 310 20.48 -11.97 13.99
CA VAL A 310 21.39 -11.25 14.88
C VAL A 310 22.45 -12.19 15.47
N ASP A 311 23.66 -11.67 15.68
CA ASP A 311 24.64 -12.32 16.56
C ASP A 311 24.07 -12.33 17.99
N GLU A 312 23.68 -13.52 18.45
CA GLU A 312 23.02 -13.74 19.73
C GLU A 312 23.85 -13.19 20.91
N ASN A 313 25.18 -13.40 20.90
CA ASN A 313 26.04 -13.01 22.01
C ASN A 313 26.13 -11.49 22.16
N THR A 314 26.35 -10.79 21.05
CA THR A 314 26.40 -9.33 21.02
C THR A 314 25.03 -8.72 21.34
N PHE A 315 23.94 -9.38 20.97
CA PHE A 315 22.59 -8.89 21.24
C PHE A 315 22.12 -9.10 22.68
N LEU A 316 22.29 -10.31 23.23
CA LEU A 316 21.88 -10.64 24.60
C LEU A 316 22.67 -9.86 25.64
N SER A 317 23.93 -9.50 25.37
CA SER A 317 24.71 -8.64 26.27
C SER A 317 24.08 -7.24 26.46
N ARG A 318 23.31 -6.75 25.49
CA ARG A 318 22.53 -5.51 25.59
C ARG A 318 21.22 -5.68 26.36
N LEU A 319 20.81 -6.91 26.67
CA LEU A 319 19.57 -7.24 27.37
C LEU A 319 19.84 -7.96 28.70
N PRO A 320 20.52 -7.32 29.68
CA PRO A 320 20.80 -7.94 30.97
C PRO A 320 19.50 -8.35 31.67
N GLY A 321 19.49 -9.54 32.26
CA GLY A 321 18.34 -10.12 32.95
C GLY A 321 17.26 -10.73 32.04
N ALA A 322 17.37 -10.56 30.72
CA ALA A 322 16.41 -11.11 29.79
C ALA A 322 16.63 -12.62 29.59
N THR A 323 15.54 -13.37 29.45
CA THR A 323 15.56 -14.84 29.34
C THR A 323 15.20 -15.28 27.93
N PRO A 324 16.09 -15.99 27.21
CA PRO A 324 15.76 -16.62 25.93
C PRO A 324 14.72 -17.73 26.13
N VAL A 325 13.57 -17.59 25.47
CA VAL A 325 12.44 -18.53 25.57
C VAL A 325 12.27 -19.39 24.33
N TYR A 326 12.88 -19.01 23.21
CA TYR A 326 12.95 -19.82 22.00
C TYR A 326 14.26 -19.54 21.27
N ARG A 327 14.93 -20.60 20.81
CA ARG A 327 16.11 -20.55 19.95
C ARG A 327 15.86 -21.40 18.71
N GLY A 328 15.61 -20.73 17.61
CA GLY A 328 15.43 -21.34 16.29
C GLY A 328 16.64 -21.13 15.40
N ARG A 329 16.47 -21.48 14.14
CA ARG A 329 17.50 -21.29 13.12
C ARG A 329 17.55 -19.83 12.66
N GLU A 330 16.39 -19.21 12.49
CA GLU A 330 16.31 -17.80 12.06
C GLU A 330 15.81 -16.87 13.17
N LEU A 331 15.12 -17.40 14.17
CA LEU A 331 14.44 -16.62 15.20
C LEU A 331 14.98 -16.89 16.60
N LEU A 332 15.25 -15.82 17.32
CA LEU A 332 15.50 -15.78 18.75
C LEU A 332 14.35 -15.01 19.40
N LEU A 333 13.64 -15.65 20.34
CA LEU A 333 12.64 -14.97 21.16
C LEU A 333 13.20 -14.81 22.57
N VAL A 334 13.26 -13.56 23.02
CA VAL A 334 13.73 -13.19 24.36
C VAL A 334 12.58 -12.58 25.14
N ARG A 335 12.43 -12.96 26.41
CA ARG A 335 11.52 -12.33 27.37
C ARG A 335 12.31 -11.35 28.23
N LEU A 336 11.83 -10.11 28.33
CA LEU A 336 12.38 -9.08 29.21
C LEU A 336 11.87 -9.23 30.65
#